data_AF-A0A731K435-F1
#
_entry.id   AF-A0A731K435-F1
#
_cell.length_a   1.000
_cell.length_b   1.000
_cell.length_c   1.000
_cell.angle_alpha   90.00
_cell.angle_beta   90.00
_cell.angle_gamma   90.00
#
_symmetry.space_group_name_H-M   'P 1'
#
loop_
_entity.id
_entity.type
_entity.pdbx_description
1 polymer ?
#
loop_
_entity_poly.entity_id
_entity_poly.type
_entity_poly.pdbx_seq_one_letter_code
_entity_poly.pdbx_strand_id
1 'polypeptide(L)'
;GANYYSPASRFWELMAGAIIATLRFMGIKTSLSKSMSLIGVIIISISIVMINEKMAFPGYIAIIPVIGASLIIASNGNDWIASKILSLKPFVFIGLISYPLYLWHWPVYSFYRSIFSGSPSTNELLILMILAFALAISTYYIIEKPLRHSVRKSTTSIILAITVFGTGIFGLVTYSMNGIKERNVNKSAGEYASVTNVYDYYKYGELLRGGICHSVLLKDAISNGCIKNSRNNIFIIGDSYAAALYNGLSSYIKNNNKKYVISQMTDGNAPPLFVSGKDDLQRDVSSINSDRIKEIGMVKPEIVLLTWSVRGSNGVHDKKLAIEALSLTIKKIKKASPQSRLIVVGPVPEWNANLVKVISNYTSEFKKTPPIYMSYGLNDEIKGWDKYFDENVPKLGAEYISAYRALCNESGCLTRVGDGPDFVTAVDWGHLTKPGSDFLFEKIGKYIIN
;
A
#
# COMPACT_ATOMS: atom_id res chain seq x y z
N GLY A 1 -18.97 5.09 -4.14
CA GLY A 1 -18.90 3.70 -3.66
C GLY A 1 -20.13 3.30 -2.88
N ALA A 2 -20.26 3.73 -1.62
CA ALA A 2 -21.33 3.29 -0.71
C ALA A 2 -22.76 3.50 -1.22
N ASN A 3 -23.04 4.61 -1.91
CA ASN A 3 -24.38 4.94 -2.44
C ASN A 3 -24.83 4.06 -3.62
N TYR A 4 -23.92 3.32 -4.27
CA TYR A 4 -24.31 2.44 -5.37
C TYR A 4 -25.11 1.23 -4.87
N TYR A 5 -24.73 0.70 -3.71
CA TYR A 5 -25.35 -0.48 -3.10
C TYR A 5 -26.42 -0.15 -2.05
N SER A 6 -26.60 1.13 -1.72
CA SER A 6 -27.63 1.55 -0.76
C SER A 6 -29.01 1.59 -1.44
N PRO A 7 -29.99 0.81 -0.96
CA PRO A 7 -31.36 0.90 -1.46
C PRO A 7 -31.96 2.30 -1.23
N ALA A 8 -31.58 2.98 -0.14
CA ALA A 8 -32.13 4.28 0.23
C ALA A 8 -31.78 5.37 -0.80
N SER A 9 -30.58 5.36 -1.37
CA SER A 9 -30.16 6.35 -2.38
C SER A 9 -30.75 6.10 -3.78
N ARG A 10 -31.31 4.92 -4.02
CA ARG A 10 -31.84 4.48 -5.33
C ARG A 10 -33.35 4.31 -5.38
N PHE A 11 -33.99 4.22 -4.22
CA PHE A 11 -35.42 3.93 -4.08
C PHE A 11 -36.31 4.86 -4.93
N TRP A 12 -35.97 6.15 -4.97
CA TRP A 12 -36.74 7.16 -5.71
C TRP A 12 -36.78 6.91 -7.23
N GLU A 13 -35.76 6.27 -7.81
CA GLU A 13 -35.69 5.96 -9.24
C GLU A 13 -36.80 4.97 -9.63
N LEU A 14 -37.01 3.93 -8.80
CA LEU A 14 -38.08 2.94 -8.97
C LEU A 14 -39.45 3.54 -8.64
N MET A 15 -39.51 4.40 -7.62
CA MET A 15 -40.74 5.06 -7.19
C MET A 15 -41.34 5.95 -8.30
N ALA A 16 -40.52 6.58 -9.14
CA ALA A 16 -41.00 7.38 -10.27
C ALA A 16 -41.89 6.55 -11.24
N GLY A 17 -41.45 5.34 -11.59
CA GLY A 17 -42.24 4.42 -12.40
C GLY A 17 -43.50 3.92 -11.68
N ALA A 18 -43.39 3.64 -10.37
CA ALA A 18 -44.53 3.21 -9.55
C ALA A 18 -45.62 4.28 -9.45
N ILE A 19 -45.24 5.55 -9.32
CA ILE A 19 -46.16 6.69 -9.31
C ILE A 19 -46.93 6.74 -10.64
N ILE A 20 -46.24 6.67 -11.78
CA ILE A 20 -46.89 6.70 -13.11
C ILE A 20 -47.88 5.53 -13.26
N ALA A 21 -47.49 4.33 -12.85
CA ALA A 21 -48.36 3.16 -12.87
C ALA A 21 -49.59 3.34 -11.97
N THR A 22 -49.42 3.94 -10.79
CA THR A 22 -50.50 4.19 -9.82
C THR A 22 -51.47 5.26 -10.33
N LEU A 23 -50.97 6.38 -10.87
CA LEU A 23 -51.80 7.42 -11.49
C LEU A 23 -52.66 6.84 -12.61
N ARG A 24 -52.09 5.95 -13.41
CA ARG A 24 -52.82 5.24 -14.46
C ARG A 24 -53.88 4.30 -13.88
N PHE A 25 -53.56 3.55 -12.83
CA PHE A 25 -54.52 2.68 -12.14
C PHE A 25 -55.72 3.48 -11.60
N MET A 26 -55.49 4.72 -11.14
CA MET A 26 -56.51 5.66 -10.71
C MET A 26 -57.29 6.33 -11.85
N GLY A 27 -57.03 5.96 -13.12
CA GLY A 27 -57.73 6.49 -14.29
C GLY A 27 -57.21 7.85 -14.80
N ILE A 28 -56.09 8.36 -14.26
CA ILE A 28 -55.50 9.62 -14.70
C ILE A 28 -54.78 9.40 -16.03
N LYS A 29 -55.07 10.24 -17.04
CA LYS A 29 -54.37 10.22 -18.33
C LYS A 29 -52.94 10.71 -18.13
N THR A 30 -51.97 9.80 -18.20
CA THR A 30 -50.53 10.11 -18.06
C THR A 30 -49.87 10.52 -19.39
N SER A 31 -50.49 10.18 -20.52
CA SER A 31 -49.98 10.45 -21.86
C SER A 31 -50.47 11.83 -22.34
N LEU A 32 -49.61 12.84 -22.23
CA LEU A 32 -49.90 14.23 -22.59
C LEU A 32 -49.54 14.58 -24.05
N SER A 33 -48.68 13.79 -24.71
CA SER A 33 -48.23 14.04 -26.10
C SER A 33 -47.86 12.75 -26.83
N LYS A 34 -48.05 12.73 -28.16
CA LYS A 34 -47.62 11.64 -29.06
C LYS A 34 -46.10 11.60 -29.30
N SER A 35 -45.33 12.45 -28.63
CA SER A 35 -43.87 12.50 -28.76
C SER A 35 -43.14 12.15 -27.46
N MET A 36 -43.86 11.71 -26.42
CA MET A 36 -43.26 11.49 -25.10
C MET A 36 -42.18 10.41 -25.10
N SER A 37 -42.41 9.26 -25.75
CA SER A 37 -41.38 8.22 -25.81
C SER A 37 -40.20 8.62 -26.69
N LEU A 38 -40.42 9.40 -27.76
CA LEU A 38 -39.34 9.96 -28.57
C LEU A 38 -38.45 10.88 -27.75
N ILE A 39 -39.06 11.82 -27.02
CA ILE A 39 -38.32 12.72 -26.12
C ILE A 39 -37.59 11.91 -25.06
N GLY A 40 -38.25 10.90 -24.48
CA GLY A 40 -37.63 10.03 -23.48
C GLY A 40 -36.42 9.26 -24.01
N VAL A 41 -36.51 8.70 -25.22
CA VAL A 41 -35.39 8.03 -25.90
C VAL A 41 -34.25 9.00 -26.20
N ILE A 42 -34.56 10.22 -26.66
CA ILE A 42 -33.54 11.26 -26.88
C ILE A 42 -32.82 11.59 -25.57
N ILE A 43 -33.55 11.79 -24.47
CA ILE A 43 -32.97 12.09 -23.15
C ILE A 43 -32.07 10.95 -22.67
N ILE A 44 -32.50 9.70 -22.85
CA ILE A 44 -31.67 8.53 -22.50
C ILE A 44 -30.41 8.47 -23.38
N SER A 45 -30.53 8.67 -24.68
CA SER A 45 -29.39 8.69 -25.62
C SER A 45 -28.39 9.80 -25.28
N ILE A 46 -28.87 11.00 -24.94
CA ILE A 46 -28.03 12.10 -24.47
C ILE A 46 -27.32 11.72 -23.16
N SER A 47 -28.03 11.06 -22.25
CA SER A 47 -27.46 10.61 -20.97
C SER A 47 -26.29 9.63 -21.18
N ILE A 48 -26.39 8.72 -22.14
CA ILE A 48 -25.33 7.74 -22.46
C ILE A 48 -24.04 8.45 -22.91
N VAL A 49 -24.14 9.55 -23.64
CA VAL A 49 -22.97 10.29 -24.18
C VAL A 49 -22.43 11.30 -23.18
N MET A 50 -23.31 11.96 -22.41
CA MET A 50 -22.91 13.02 -21.48
C MET A 50 -22.36 12.50 -20.15
N ILE A 51 -22.89 11.38 -19.63
CA ILE A 51 -22.48 10.86 -18.32
C ILE A 51 -21.19 10.05 -18.50
N ASN A 52 -20.11 10.49 -17.84
CA ASN A 52 -18.80 9.83 -17.87
C ASN A 52 -18.28 9.48 -16.47
N GLU A 53 -17.17 8.75 -16.40
CA GLU A 53 -16.55 8.28 -15.16
C GLU A 53 -16.07 9.39 -14.20
N LYS A 54 -15.94 10.63 -14.68
CA LYS A 54 -15.53 11.79 -13.85
C LYS A 54 -16.70 12.42 -13.12
N MET A 55 -17.94 12.10 -13.50
CA MET A 55 -19.14 12.62 -12.85
C MET A 55 -19.50 11.80 -11.62
N ALA A 56 -20.03 12.46 -10.58
CA ALA A 56 -20.48 11.80 -9.37
C ALA A 56 -21.73 10.95 -9.64
N PHE A 57 -21.52 9.69 -10.04
CA PHE A 57 -22.57 8.71 -10.27
C PHE A 57 -22.44 7.52 -9.29
N PRO A 58 -23.52 7.07 -8.64
CA PRO A 58 -24.86 7.65 -8.71
C PRO A 58 -25.08 8.84 -7.79
N GLY A 59 -25.83 9.82 -8.31
CA GLY A 59 -26.15 11.09 -7.67
C GLY A 59 -27.31 11.77 -8.41
N TYR A 60 -27.49 13.08 -8.22
CA TYR A 60 -28.57 13.85 -8.85
C TYR A 60 -28.61 13.74 -10.38
N ILE A 61 -27.48 13.44 -11.02
CA ILE A 61 -27.36 13.25 -12.49
C ILE A 61 -28.23 12.09 -12.99
N ALA A 62 -28.53 11.10 -12.14
CA ALA A 62 -29.44 10.01 -12.48
C ALA A 62 -30.88 10.49 -12.78
N ILE A 63 -31.24 11.73 -12.41
CA ILE A 63 -32.55 12.31 -12.75
C ILE A 63 -32.78 12.37 -14.26
N ILE A 64 -31.73 12.56 -15.05
CA ILE A 64 -31.83 12.70 -16.51
C ILE A 64 -32.33 11.39 -17.14
N PRO A 65 -31.66 10.22 -16.96
CA PRO A 65 -32.19 8.97 -17.49
C PRO A 65 -33.51 8.54 -16.81
N VAL A 66 -33.75 8.89 -15.54
CA VAL A 66 -35.02 8.58 -14.87
C VAL A 66 -36.20 9.35 -15.48
N ILE A 67 -36.03 10.64 -15.81
CA ILE A 67 -37.05 11.42 -16.54
C ILE A 67 -37.27 10.81 -17.93
N GLY A 68 -36.19 10.47 -18.64
CA GLY A 68 -36.29 9.83 -19.96
C GLY A 68 -37.10 8.53 -19.92
N ALA A 69 -36.80 7.64 -18.98
CA ALA A 69 -37.54 6.39 -18.78
C ALA A 69 -38.99 6.64 -18.35
N SER A 70 -39.22 7.61 -17.45
CA SER A 70 -40.55 8.02 -16.99
C SER A 70 -41.43 8.50 -18.13
N LEU A 71 -40.89 9.28 -19.07
CA LEU A 71 -41.62 9.74 -20.26
C LEU A 71 -42.01 8.59 -21.20
N ILE A 72 -41.11 7.61 -21.39
CA ILE A 72 -41.41 6.40 -22.17
C ILE A 72 -42.54 5.61 -21.51
N ILE A 73 -42.48 5.40 -20.19
CA ILE A 73 -43.52 4.67 -19.45
C ILE A 73 -44.86 5.44 -19.50
N ALA A 74 -44.83 6.76 -19.30
CA ALA A 74 -46.01 7.62 -19.29
C ALA A 74 -46.70 7.72 -20.67
N SER A 75 -45.95 7.55 -21.77
CA SER A 75 -46.49 7.50 -23.14
C SER A 75 -47.54 6.39 -23.34
N ASN A 76 -47.46 5.33 -22.53
CA ASN A 76 -48.39 4.21 -22.54
C ASN A 76 -48.57 3.56 -23.92
N GLY A 77 -47.56 3.60 -24.79
CA GLY A 77 -47.67 3.02 -26.14
C GLY A 77 -48.59 3.79 -27.08
N ASN A 78 -48.98 5.02 -26.74
CA ASN A 78 -49.84 5.86 -27.60
C ASN A 78 -49.07 6.56 -28.73
N ASP A 79 -47.74 6.40 -28.78
CA ASP A 79 -46.88 6.98 -29.80
C ASP A 79 -46.13 5.93 -30.62
N TRP A 80 -45.63 6.35 -31.78
CA TRP A 80 -45.05 5.46 -32.78
C TRP A 80 -43.79 4.74 -32.25
N ILE A 81 -42.93 5.41 -31.48
CA ILE A 81 -41.70 4.81 -30.98
C ILE A 81 -41.98 3.72 -29.94
N ALA A 82 -42.84 3.99 -28.94
CA ALA A 82 -43.18 2.97 -27.96
C ALA A 82 -43.95 1.80 -28.60
N SER A 83 -44.93 2.09 -29.47
CA SER A 83 -45.81 1.07 -30.05
C SER A 83 -45.22 0.25 -31.20
N LYS A 84 -44.31 0.82 -32.01
CA LYS A 84 -43.77 0.15 -33.20
C LYS A 84 -42.31 -0.25 -33.10
N ILE A 85 -41.48 0.48 -32.35
CA ILE A 85 -40.04 0.18 -32.21
C ILE A 85 -39.79 -0.60 -30.91
N LEU A 86 -40.09 0.00 -29.76
CA LEU A 86 -39.77 -0.60 -28.46
C LEU A 86 -40.61 -1.85 -28.15
N SER A 87 -41.75 -1.99 -28.82
CA SER A 87 -42.61 -3.18 -28.74
C SER A 87 -42.18 -4.35 -29.63
N LEU A 88 -41.10 -4.22 -30.42
CA LEU A 88 -40.59 -5.34 -31.22
C LEU A 88 -40.04 -6.44 -30.31
N LYS A 89 -40.25 -7.71 -30.73
CA LYS A 89 -39.88 -8.89 -29.95
C LYS A 89 -38.42 -8.89 -29.43
N PRO A 90 -37.40 -8.45 -30.19
CA PRO A 90 -36.02 -8.41 -29.68
C PRO A 90 -35.83 -7.43 -28.51
N PHE A 91 -36.40 -6.22 -28.59
CA PHE A 91 -36.30 -5.24 -27.52
C PHE A 91 -37.05 -5.69 -26.26
N VAL A 92 -38.25 -6.24 -26.43
CA VAL A 92 -39.00 -6.84 -25.32
C VAL A 92 -38.22 -7.99 -24.69
N PHE A 93 -37.63 -8.86 -25.49
CA PHE A 93 -36.82 -9.99 -25.00
C PHE A 93 -35.61 -9.53 -24.18
N ILE A 94 -34.84 -8.55 -24.68
CA ILE A 94 -33.73 -7.95 -23.94
C ILE A 94 -34.24 -7.34 -22.62
N GLY A 95 -35.38 -6.66 -22.64
CA GLY A 95 -36.03 -6.13 -21.44
C GLY A 95 -36.36 -7.21 -20.42
N LEU A 96 -36.90 -8.36 -20.85
CA LEU A 96 -37.26 -9.48 -19.98
C LEU A 96 -36.04 -10.10 -19.28
N ILE A 97 -34.90 -10.20 -19.95
CA ILE A 97 -33.67 -10.77 -19.38
C ILE A 97 -32.73 -9.72 -18.78
N SER A 98 -33.12 -8.44 -18.76
CA SER A 98 -32.24 -7.33 -18.37
C SER A 98 -31.73 -7.44 -16.93
N TYR A 99 -32.57 -7.89 -16.00
CA TYR A 99 -32.18 -8.10 -14.60
C TYR A 99 -31.15 -9.22 -14.41
N PRO A 100 -31.38 -10.46 -14.87
CA PRO A 100 -30.37 -11.50 -14.74
C PRO A 100 -29.12 -11.21 -15.58
N LEU A 101 -29.24 -10.48 -16.69
CA LEU A 101 -28.07 -10.01 -17.45
C LEU A 101 -27.23 -9.01 -16.65
N TYR A 102 -27.89 -8.06 -15.97
CA TYR A 102 -27.22 -7.17 -15.02
C TYR A 102 -26.54 -7.97 -13.89
N LEU A 103 -27.15 -9.05 -13.41
CA LEU A 103 -26.52 -9.89 -12.39
C LEU A 103 -25.30 -10.66 -12.90
N TRP A 104 -25.30 -11.18 -14.14
CA TRP A 104 -24.23 -12.06 -14.63
C TRP A 104 -23.08 -11.35 -15.35
N HIS A 105 -23.32 -10.22 -16.02
CA HIS A 105 -22.26 -9.55 -16.79
C HIS A 105 -21.06 -9.18 -15.92
N TRP A 106 -21.30 -8.70 -14.69
CA TRP A 106 -20.24 -8.26 -13.80
C TRP A 106 -19.47 -9.43 -13.14
N PRO A 107 -20.11 -10.47 -12.55
CA PRO A 107 -19.40 -11.65 -12.05
C PRO A 107 -18.59 -12.36 -13.13
N VAL A 108 -19.14 -12.56 -14.33
CA VAL A 108 -18.41 -13.21 -15.43
C VAL A 108 -17.13 -12.44 -15.77
N TYR A 109 -17.24 -11.12 -15.92
CA TYR A 109 -16.09 -10.25 -16.16
C TYR A 109 -15.09 -10.25 -14.97
N SER A 110 -15.59 -10.17 -13.74
CA SER A 110 -14.78 -10.13 -12.52
C SER A 110 -14.03 -11.44 -12.28
N PHE A 111 -14.67 -12.59 -12.52
CA PHE A 111 -14.03 -13.91 -12.42
C PHE A 111 -12.96 -14.08 -13.50
N TYR A 112 -13.24 -13.67 -14.74
CA TYR A 112 -12.22 -13.68 -15.79
C TYR A 112 -10.98 -12.89 -15.38
N ARG A 113 -11.16 -11.64 -14.92
CA ARG A 113 -10.08 -10.78 -14.40
C ARG A 113 -9.36 -11.34 -13.17
N SER A 114 -10.03 -12.23 -12.41
CA SER A 114 -9.45 -12.86 -11.23
C SER A 114 -8.60 -14.10 -11.59
N ILE A 115 -8.93 -14.79 -12.68
CA ILE A 115 -8.25 -16.01 -13.13
C ILE A 115 -7.13 -15.68 -14.11
N PHE A 116 -7.39 -14.77 -15.06
CA PHE A 116 -6.46 -14.39 -16.12
C PHE A 116 -5.90 -12.99 -15.85
N SER A 117 -4.57 -12.87 -15.81
CA SER A 117 -3.91 -11.58 -15.60
C SER A 117 -3.96 -10.73 -16.88
N GLY A 118 -4.75 -9.66 -16.87
CA GLY A 118 -4.83 -8.71 -17.99
C GLY A 118 -6.24 -8.16 -18.22
N SER A 119 -6.39 -7.19 -19.13
CA SER A 119 -7.72 -6.81 -19.66
C SER A 119 -8.09 -7.78 -20.77
N PRO A 120 -9.35 -8.25 -20.85
CA PRO A 120 -9.75 -9.15 -21.92
C PRO A 120 -9.51 -8.49 -23.28
N SER A 121 -8.95 -9.26 -24.22
CA SER A 121 -8.92 -8.89 -25.63
C SER A 121 -10.35 -8.74 -26.18
N THR A 122 -10.52 -8.10 -27.34
CA THR A 122 -11.85 -7.90 -27.95
C THR A 122 -12.60 -9.22 -28.14
N ASN A 123 -11.89 -10.29 -28.53
CA ASN A 123 -12.47 -11.62 -28.72
C ASN A 123 -12.91 -12.23 -27.38
N GLU A 124 -12.10 -12.09 -26.33
CA GLU A 124 -12.43 -12.56 -24.99
C GLU A 124 -13.63 -11.80 -24.43
N LEU A 125 -13.71 -10.48 -24.63
CA LEU A 125 -14.85 -9.68 -24.20
C LEU A 125 -16.15 -10.10 -24.90
N LEU A 126 -16.08 -10.44 -26.19
CA LEU A 126 -17.22 -10.99 -26.93
C LEU A 126 -17.66 -12.34 -26.33
N ILE A 127 -16.73 -13.23 -26.00
CA ILE A 127 -17.01 -14.52 -25.37
C ILE A 127 -17.66 -14.31 -23.99
N LEU A 128 -17.12 -13.40 -23.18
CA LEU A 128 -17.68 -13.09 -21.85
C LEU A 128 -19.10 -12.50 -21.96
N MET A 129 -19.35 -11.67 -22.96
CA MET A 129 -20.69 -11.12 -23.22
C MET A 129 -21.67 -12.23 -23.63
N ILE A 130 -21.29 -13.11 -24.56
CA ILE A 130 -22.11 -14.26 -24.96
C ILE A 130 -22.42 -15.16 -23.75
N LEU A 131 -21.41 -15.42 -22.92
CA LEU A 131 -21.57 -16.21 -21.70
C LEU A 131 -22.54 -15.55 -20.72
N ALA A 132 -22.43 -14.24 -20.51
CA ALA A 132 -23.35 -13.48 -19.66
C ALA A 132 -24.80 -13.54 -20.19
N PHE A 133 -24.99 -13.42 -21.50
CA PHE A 133 -26.32 -13.59 -22.13
C PHE A 133 -26.85 -15.00 -21.96
N ALA A 134 -26.04 -16.03 -22.18
CA ALA A 134 -26.46 -17.43 -22.03
C ALA A 134 -26.89 -17.72 -20.57
N LEU A 135 -26.14 -17.24 -19.59
CA LEU A 135 -26.47 -17.36 -18.16
C LEU A 135 -27.74 -16.57 -17.81
N ALA A 136 -27.91 -15.37 -18.37
CA ALA A 136 -29.09 -14.55 -18.15
C ALA A 136 -30.37 -15.20 -18.69
N ILE A 137 -30.31 -15.72 -19.91
CA ILE A 137 -31.42 -16.44 -20.56
C ILE A 137 -31.78 -17.69 -19.76
N SER A 138 -30.77 -18.46 -19.36
CA SER A 138 -30.95 -19.66 -18.54
C SER A 138 -31.60 -19.32 -17.20
N THR A 139 -31.11 -18.28 -16.52
CA THR A 139 -31.68 -17.80 -15.24
C THR A 139 -33.14 -17.38 -15.42
N TYR A 140 -33.45 -16.62 -16.47
CA TYR A 140 -34.81 -16.15 -16.73
C TYR A 140 -35.79 -17.32 -16.95
N TYR A 141 -35.44 -18.27 -17.82
CA TYR A 141 -36.36 -19.37 -18.17
C TYR A 141 -36.41 -20.49 -17.14
N ILE A 142 -35.29 -20.80 -16.48
CA ILE A 142 -35.17 -21.95 -15.57
C ILE A 142 -35.49 -21.55 -14.12
N ILE A 143 -35.20 -20.31 -13.72
CA ILE A 143 -35.35 -19.85 -12.33
C ILE A 143 -36.48 -18.82 -12.22
N GLU A 144 -36.37 -17.68 -12.90
CA GLU A 144 -37.30 -16.57 -12.66
C GLU A 144 -38.73 -16.86 -13.11
N LYS A 145 -38.91 -17.38 -14.33
CA LYS A 145 -40.24 -17.65 -14.91
C LYS A 145 -41.01 -18.74 -14.13
N PRO A 146 -40.40 -19.88 -13.73
CA PRO A 146 -41.07 -20.87 -12.89
C PRO A 146 -41.44 -20.33 -11.50
N LEU A 147 -40.55 -19.55 -10.87
CA LEU A 147 -40.83 -18.97 -9.56
C LEU A 147 -41.94 -17.91 -9.61
N ARG A 148 -41.96 -17.07 -10.65
CA ARG A 148 -42.99 -16.04 -10.87
C ARG A 148 -44.39 -16.62 -11.04
N HIS A 149 -44.50 -17.77 -11.71
CA HIS A 149 -45.76 -18.45 -11.97
C HIS A 149 -45.98 -19.68 -11.09
N SER A 150 -45.26 -19.77 -9.96
CA SER A 150 -45.41 -20.86 -8.99
C SER A 150 -46.83 -20.90 -8.42
N VAL A 151 -47.41 -22.10 -8.41
CA VAL A 151 -48.74 -22.37 -7.83
C VAL A 151 -48.68 -22.34 -6.29
N ARG A 152 -47.52 -22.69 -5.70
CA ARG A 152 -47.31 -22.75 -4.24
C ARG A 152 -46.51 -21.54 -3.74
N LYS A 153 -47.10 -20.35 -3.87
CA LYS A 153 -46.43 -19.07 -3.58
C LYS A 153 -45.83 -18.99 -2.17
N SER A 154 -46.54 -19.47 -1.14
CA SER A 154 -46.05 -19.46 0.25
C SER A 154 -44.77 -20.29 0.42
N THR A 155 -44.75 -21.52 -0.09
CA THR A 155 -43.56 -22.38 -0.05
C THR A 155 -42.39 -21.75 -0.80
N THR A 156 -42.65 -21.18 -1.98
CA THR A 156 -41.62 -20.45 -2.75
C THR A 156 -41.03 -19.28 -1.97
N SER A 157 -41.86 -18.46 -1.31
CA SER A 157 -41.40 -17.33 -0.49
C SER A 157 -40.55 -17.78 0.70
N ILE A 158 -40.91 -18.87 1.37
CA ILE A 158 -40.13 -19.43 2.49
C ILE A 158 -38.75 -19.89 2.01
N ILE A 159 -38.68 -20.63 0.90
CA ILE A 159 -37.41 -21.10 0.33
C ILE A 159 -36.50 -19.91 -0.06
N LEU A 160 -37.08 -18.88 -0.68
CA LEU A 160 -36.34 -17.66 -1.01
C LEU A 160 -35.81 -16.95 0.23
N ALA A 161 -36.63 -16.82 1.28
CA ALA A 161 -36.21 -16.22 2.54
C ALA A 161 -35.07 -17.00 3.21
N ILE A 162 -35.18 -18.34 3.25
CA ILE A 162 -34.12 -19.21 3.79
C ILE A 162 -32.82 -19.04 2.99
N THR A 163 -32.91 -19.00 1.65
CA THR A 163 -31.73 -18.80 0.79
C THR A 163 -31.05 -17.46 1.05
N VAL A 164 -31.83 -16.37 1.16
CA VAL A 164 -31.31 -15.03 1.47
C VAL A 164 -30.69 -14.98 2.87
N PHE A 165 -31.32 -15.61 3.86
CA PHE A 165 -30.78 -15.66 5.21
C PHE A 165 -29.49 -16.49 5.25
N GLY A 166 -29.46 -17.64 4.57
CA GLY A 166 -28.29 -18.50 4.46
C GLY A 166 -27.08 -17.79 3.83
N THR A 167 -27.28 -17.03 2.75
CA THR A 167 -26.19 -16.25 2.13
C THR A 167 -25.72 -15.12 3.06
N GLY A 168 -26.64 -14.48 3.80
CA GLY A 168 -26.30 -13.49 4.83
C GLY A 168 -25.45 -14.07 5.95
N ILE A 169 -25.83 -15.23 6.49
CA ILE A 169 -25.06 -15.94 7.52
C ILE A 169 -23.69 -16.36 6.99
N PHE A 170 -23.61 -16.91 5.77
CA PHE A 170 -22.33 -17.25 5.16
C PHE A 170 -21.41 -16.04 5.01
N GLY A 171 -21.96 -14.89 4.61
CA GLY A 171 -21.25 -13.62 4.56
C GLY A 171 -20.75 -13.15 5.93
N LEU A 172 -21.61 -13.22 6.96
CA LEU A 172 -21.28 -12.88 8.35
C LEU A 172 -20.17 -13.77 8.92
N VAL A 173 -20.26 -15.09 8.71
CA VAL A 173 -19.23 -16.05 9.12
C VAL A 173 -17.91 -15.71 8.43
N THR A 174 -17.92 -15.54 7.11
CA THR A 174 -16.72 -15.17 6.35
C THR A 174 -16.10 -13.86 6.83
N TYR A 175 -16.91 -12.84 7.13
CA TYR A 175 -16.45 -11.57 7.68
C TYR A 175 -15.83 -11.75 9.07
N SER A 176 -16.52 -12.46 9.98
CA SER A 176 -16.05 -12.71 11.35
C SER A 176 -14.74 -13.50 11.41
N MET A 177 -14.49 -14.34 10.40
CA MET A 177 -13.26 -15.12 10.27
C MET A 177 -12.10 -14.33 9.64
N ASN A 178 -12.30 -13.04 9.31
CA ASN A 178 -11.38 -12.22 8.50
C ASN A 178 -11.08 -12.88 7.13
N GLY A 179 -12.12 -13.45 6.51
CA GLY A 179 -12.03 -14.15 5.23
C GLY A 179 -11.71 -15.64 5.35
N ILE A 180 -11.57 -16.28 4.19
CA ILE A 180 -11.22 -17.71 4.08
C ILE A 180 -9.69 -17.79 3.97
N LYS A 181 -9.04 -18.10 5.10
CA LYS A 181 -7.58 -18.06 5.27
C LYS A 181 -6.80 -19.07 4.40
N GLU A 182 -7.46 -20.14 3.97
CA GLU A 182 -6.86 -21.21 3.13
C GLU A 182 -6.66 -20.79 1.66
N ARG A 183 -7.11 -19.60 1.27
CA ARG A 183 -6.94 -19.11 -0.11
C ARG A 183 -5.53 -18.54 -0.29
N ASN A 184 -4.68 -19.19 -1.10
CA ASN A 184 -3.26 -18.84 -1.28
C ASN A 184 -2.95 -17.34 -1.52
N VAL A 185 -3.81 -16.64 -2.27
CA VAL A 185 -3.66 -15.18 -2.53
C VAL A 185 -3.85 -14.34 -1.27
N ASN A 186 -4.68 -14.81 -0.33
CA ASN A 186 -4.94 -14.14 0.95
C ASN A 186 -3.93 -14.50 2.02
N LYS A 187 -3.16 -15.59 1.88
CA LYS A 187 -2.20 -16.00 2.90
C LYS A 187 -1.05 -14.99 3.01
N SER A 188 -0.37 -14.72 1.89
CA SER A 188 0.69 -13.69 1.89
C SER A 188 0.12 -12.27 2.02
N ALA A 189 -0.92 -11.91 1.26
CA ALA A 189 -1.50 -10.56 1.31
C ALA A 189 -2.08 -10.22 2.70
N GLY A 190 -2.71 -11.20 3.35
CA GLY A 190 -3.31 -11.07 4.68
C GLY A 190 -2.27 -10.94 5.78
N GLU A 191 -1.16 -11.69 5.70
CA GLU A 191 -0.04 -11.56 6.65
C GLU A 191 0.56 -10.15 6.62
N TYR A 192 0.92 -9.62 5.44
CA TYR A 192 1.44 -8.25 5.35
C TYR A 192 0.38 -7.19 5.70
N ALA A 193 -0.88 -7.38 5.32
CA ALA A 193 -1.96 -6.44 5.64
C ALA A 193 -2.34 -6.43 7.12
N SER A 194 -2.03 -7.49 7.87
CA SER A 194 -2.29 -7.58 9.32
C SER A 194 -1.35 -6.72 10.16
N VAL A 195 -0.20 -6.30 9.61
CA VAL A 195 0.76 -5.43 10.28
C VAL A 195 0.28 -3.98 10.21
N THR A 196 -0.48 -3.55 11.21
CA THR A 196 -1.06 -2.20 11.28
C THR A 196 -0.16 -1.19 12.00
N ASN A 197 0.55 -1.61 13.06
CA ASN A 197 1.58 -0.82 13.73
C ASN A 197 2.95 -1.48 13.57
N VAL A 198 3.77 -0.95 12.66
CA VAL A 198 5.09 -1.50 12.35
C VAL A 198 6.07 -1.38 13.52
N TYR A 199 5.97 -0.32 14.33
CA TYR A 199 6.91 -0.09 15.43
C TYR A 199 6.71 -1.09 16.56
N ASP A 200 5.46 -1.42 16.88
CA ASP A 200 5.12 -2.45 17.86
C ASP A 200 5.44 -3.84 17.32
N TYR A 201 5.04 -4.14 16.08
CA TYR A 201 5.23 -5.45 15.45
C TYR A 201 6.71 -5.84 15.40
N TYR A 202 7.57 -4.92 14.93
CA TYR A 202 9.01 -5.15 14.83
C TYR A 202 9.77 -4.84 16.12
N LYS A 203 9.09 -4.51 17.22
CA LYS A 203 9.71 -4.13 18.50
C LYS A 203 10.82 -3.09 18.31
N TYR A 204 10.48 -1.98 17.65
CA TYR A 204 11.43 -0.98 17.17
C TYR A 204 12.38 -0.46 18.25
N GLY A 205 11.87 -0.24 19.47
CA GLY A 205 12.71 0.14 20.61
C GLY A 205 13.80 -0.88 20.94
N GLU A 206 13.47 -2.18 20.93
CA GLU A 206 14.45 -3.26 21.16
C GLU A 206 15.47 -3.35 20.02
N LEU A 207 15.01 -3.21 18.75
CA LEU A 207 15.88 -3.26 17.58
C LEU A 207 17.00 -2.22 17.63
N LEU A 208 16.71 -1.02 18.15
CA LEU A 208 17.69 0.06 18.24
C LEU A 208 18.45 0.12 19.57
N ARG A 209 18.08 -0.73 20.54
CA ARG A 209 18.52 -0.65 21.95
C ARG A 209 18.11 0.68 22.62
N GLY A 210 16.88 1.11 22.34
CA GLY A 210 16.23 2.29 22.92
C GLY A 210 16.16 2.19 24.44
N GLY A 211 16.49 3.30 25.12
CA GLY A 211 16.56 3.34 26.60
C GLY A 211 17.80 2.65 27.20
N ILE A 212 18.62 1.98 26.38
CA ILE A 212 19.89 1.37 26.81
C ILE A 212 21.07 2.19 26.26
N CYS A 213 21.21 2.25 24.93
CA CYS A 213 22.26 2.99 24.24
C CYS A 213 21.75 3.96 23.18
N HIS A 214 20.47 3.86 22.80
CA HIS A 214 19.82 4.77 21.87
C HIS A 214 18.87 5.72 22.60
N SER A 215 18.99 7.02 22.32
CA SER A 215 18.18 8.09 22.92
C SER A 215 18.22 8.07 24.46
N VAL A 216 19.42 8.12 25.02
CA VAL A 216 19.68 8.16 26.48
C VAL A 216 20.63 9.29 26.85
N LEU A 217 20.66 9.70 28.12
CA LEU A 217 21.64 10.66 28.60
C LEU A 217 23.04 10.03 28.65
N LEU A 218 24.10 10.84 28.51
CA LEU A 218 25.48 10.36 28.51
C LEU A 218 25.82 9.52 29.74
N LYS A 219 25.38 9.95 30.93
CA LYS A 219 25.58 9.21 32.19
C LYS A 219 25.02 7.78 32.13
N ASP A 220 23.86 7.62 31.49
CA ASP A 220 23.16 6.34 31.42
C ASP A 220 23.82 5.47 30.35
N ALA A 221 24.24 6.04 29.21
CA ALA A 221 25.02 5.34 28.20
C ALA A 221 26.34 4.77 28.77
N ILE A 222 27.04 5.54 29.61
CA ILE A 222 28.26 5.08 30.30
C ILE A 222 27.92 3.96 31.28
N SER A 223 26.90 4.15 32.14
CA SER A 223 26.49 3.17 33.14
C SER A 223 26.03 1.83 32.50
N ASN A 224 25.36 1.90 31.36
CA ASN A 224 24.89 0.74 30.59
C ASN A 224 26.02 0.07 29.79
N GLY A 225 27.24 0.61 29.85
CA GLY A 225 28.40 0.10 29.12
C GLY A 225 28.26 0.24 27.61
N CYS A 226 27.62 1.30 27.11
CA CYS A 226 27.49 1.57 25.68
C CYS A 226 28.79 2.07 25.05
N ILE A 227 29.74 2.55 25.86
CA ILE A 227 31.05 3.02 25.45
C ILE A 227 32.10 2.02 25.98
N LYS A 228 32.81 1.35 25.07
CA LYS A 228 33.80 0.31 25.40
C LYS A 228 35.21 0.87 25.30
N ASN A 229 36.02 0.66 26.33
CA ASN A 229 37.44 0.94 26.29
C ASN A 229 38.20 -0.35 25.89
N SER A 230 38.38 -0.56 24.58
CA SER A 230 39.06 -1.72 24.03
C SER A 230 39.78 -1.35 22.74
N ARG A 231 40.91 -2.01 22.47
CA ARG A 231 41.68 -1.79 21.24
C ARG A 231 40.87 -2.15 19.98
N ASN A 232 40.08 -3.22 20.01
CA ASN A 232 39.29 -3.70 18.86
C ASN A 232 37.85 -3.18 18.94
N ASN A 233 37.68 -1.88 19.13
CA ASN A 233 36.38 -1.25 19.32
C ASN A 233 35.87 -0.60 18.01
N ILE A 234 34.61 -0.90 17.66
CA ILE A 234 33.86 -0.25 16.58
C ILE A 234 32.84 0.68 17.23
N PHE A 235 32.99 1.98 17.00
CA PHE A 235 32.17 3.02 17.62
C PHE A 235 31.13 3.52 16.63
N ILE A 236 29.86 3.14 16.85
CA ILE A 236 28.73 3.56 16.03
C ILE A 236 28.21 4.92 16.51
N ILE A 237 28.11 5.90 15.60
CA ILE A 237 27.50 7.21 15.86
C ILE A 237 26.52 7.61 14.75
N GLY A 238 25.48 8.34 15.11
CA GLY A 238 24.50 8.89 14.17
C GLY A 238 23.09 8.90 14.75
N ASP A 239 22.09 8.91 13.88
CA ASP A 239 20.69 8.86 14.28
C ASP A 239 20.17 7.42 14.41
N SER A 240 18.86 7.22 14.29
CA SER A 240 18.22 5.90 14.31
C SER A 240 18.67 4.99 13.16
N TYR A 241 19.13 5.51 12.01
CA TYR A 241 19.69 4.70 10.92
C TYR A 241 21.03 4.10 11.33
N ALA A 242 21.84 4.84 12.10
CA ALA A 242 23.08 4.31 12.66
C ALA A 242 22.80 3.26 13.74
N ALA A 243 21.77 3.47 14.58
CA ALA A 243 21.35 2.47 15.56
C ALA A 243 20.94 1.14 14.89
N ALA A 244 20.26 1.21 13.73
CA ALA A 244 19.81 0.04 12.98
C ALA A 244 20.98 -0.83 12.43
N LEU A 245 22.21 -0.30 12.36
CA LEU A 245 23.40 -1.07 11.98
C LEU A 245 23.86 -2.06 13.07
N TYR A 246 23.49 -1.83 14.34
CA TYR A 246 24.00 -2.61 15.46
C TYR A 246 23.73 -4.11 15.32
N ASN A 247 22.52 -4.49 14.92
CA ASN A 247 22.10 -5.90 14.85
C ASN A 247 22.96 -6.69 13.86
N GLY A 248 23.07 -6.21 12.62
CA GLY A 248 23.85 -6.88 11.58
C GLY A 248 25.34 -6.93 11.92
N LEU A 249 25.90 -5.84 12.46
CA LEU A 249 27.30 -5.83 12.89
C LEU A 249 27.56 -6.84 14.02
N SER A 250 26.67 -6.88 15.02
CA SER A 250 26.76 -7.81 16.15
C SER A 250 26.64 -9.26 15.69
N SER A 251 25.66 -9.58 14.84
CA SER A 251 25.50 -10.89 14.21
C SER A 251 26.75 -11.29 13.41
N TYR A 252 27.28 -10.37 12.59
CA TYR A 252 28.46 -10.63 11.76
C TYR A 252 29.70 -10.95 12.59
N ILE A 253 29.97 -10.17 13.65
CA ILE A 253 31.09 -10.39 14.57
C ILE A 253 30.97 -11.78 15.22
N LYS A 254 29.77 -12.11 15.73
CA LYS A 254 29.50 -13.39 16.40
C LYS A 254 29.65 -14.57 15.43
N ASN A 255 29.02 -14.50 14.26
CA ASN A 255 28.99 -15.60 13.29
C ASN A 255 30.37 -15.88 12.67
N ASN A 256 31.24 -14.86 12.60
CA ASN A 256 32.59 -14.99 12.06
C ASN A 256 33.68 -15.09 13.14
N ASN A 257 33.30 -15.29 14.42
CA ASN A 257 34.22 -15.40 15.55
C ASN A 257 35.26 -14.25 15.63
N LYS A 258 34.85 -13.02 15.27
CA LYS A 258 35.73 -11.84 15.27
C LYS A 258 35.88 -11.31 16.69
N LYS A 259 37.09 -10.89 17.08
CA LYS A 259 37.39 -10.33 18.40
C LYS A 259 37.18 -8.81 18.46
N TYR A 260 36.00 -8.34 18.04
CA TYR A 260 35.63 -6.92 18.08
C TYR A 260 34.52 -6.68 19.09
N VAL A 261 34.53 -5.50 19.70
CA VAL A 261 33.45 -5.00 20.56
C VAL A 261 32.79 -3.77 19.92
N ILE A 262 31.53 -3.52 20.26
CA ILE A 262 30.74 -2.42 19.69
C ILE A 262 30.45 -1.40 20.77
N SER A 263 30.83 -0.14 20.50
CA SER A 263 30.32 1.03 21.21
C SER A 263 29.19 1.67 20.40
N GLN A 264 28.22 2.26 21.07
CA GLN A 264 27.06 2.90 20.42
C GLN A 264 26.70 4.19 21.15
N MET A 265 26.67 5.29 20.41
CA MET A 265 26.05 6.55 20.84
C MET A 265 25.19 7.08 19.70
N THR A 266 23.90 6.77 19.73
CA THR A 266 22.95 7.15 18.68
C THR A 266 21.68 7.72 19.28
N ASP A 267 21.05 8.69 18.61
CA ASP A 267 19.86 9.35 19.14
C ASP A 267 18.93 9.73 17.99
N GLY A 268 17.63 9.50 18.15
CA GLY A 268 16.65 9.77 17.10
C GLY A 268 16.65 11.26 16.70
N ASN A 269 16.57 11.52 15.39
CA ASN A 269 16.74 12.85 14.79
C ASN A 269 18.09 13.54 15.09
N ALA A 270 19.13 12.86 15.61
CA ALA A 270 20.44 13.47 15.86
C ALA A 270 21.54 12.91 14.92
N PRO A 271 21.60 13.36 13.66
CA PRO A 271 22.63 12.92 12.71
C PRO A 271 24.03 13.30 13.22
N PRO A 272 25.11 12.67 12.70
CA PRO A 272 26.49 12.97 13.08
C PRO A 272 26.99 14.27 12.39
N LEU A 273 26.14 15.30 12.37
CA LEU A 273 26.37 16.60 11.74
C LEU A 273 26.15 17.71 12.78
N PHE A 274 27.06 18.68 12.82
CA PHE A 274 26.94 19.85 13.72
C PHE A 274 25.94 20.86 13.15
N VAL A 275 24.66 20.56 13.29
CA VAL A 275 23.54 21.40 12.85
C VAL A 275 22.83 22.02 14.05
N SER A 276 22.14 23.14 13.80
CA SER A 276 21.19 23.71 14.76
C SER A 276 19.89 22.93 14.67
N GLY A 277 19.57 22.14 15.69
CA GLY A 277 18.43 21.24 15.68
C GLY A 277 18.27 20.53 17.01
N LYS A 278 17.12 19.86 17.19
CA LYS A 278 16.81 19.09 18.40
C LYS A 278 16.56 17.63 18.09
N ASP A 279 17.03 16.75 18.98
CA ASP A 279 16.70 15.32 18.94
C ASP A 279 15.26 15.07 19.44
N ASP A 280 14.82 13.80 19.42
CA ASP A 280 13.48 13.41 19.88
C ASP A 280 13.20 13.79 21.35
N LEU A 281 14.25 13.84 22.18
CA LEU A 281 14.19 14.23 23.60
C LEU A 281 14.39 15.74 23.82
N GLN A 282 14.32 16.55 22.77
CA GLN A 282 14.43 18.01 22.79
C GLN A 282 15.80 18.56 23.22
N ARG A 283 16.85 17.75 23.14
CA ARG A 283 18.25 18.09 23.40
C ARG A 283 18.91 18.64 22.13
N ASP A 284 19.91 19.49 22.31
CA ASP A 284 20.64 20.10 21.19
C ASP A 284 21.53 19.09 20.46
N VAL A 285 21.37 18.98 19.13
CA VAL A 285 22.10 18.03 18.29
C VAL A 285 23.61 18.33 18.28
N SER A 286 24.01 19.60 18.32
CA SER A 286 25.42 19.98 18.36
C SER A 286 26.09 19.62 19.70
N SER A 287 25.36 19.69 20.80
CA SER A 287 25.78 19.22 22.12
C SER A 287 25.97 17.70 22.13
N ILE A 288 24.98 16.95 21.63
CA ILE A 288 25.07 15.48 21.52
C ILE A 288 26.30 15.07 20.70
N ASN A 289 26.53 15.72 19.55
CA ASN A 289 27.71 15.44 18.73
C ASN A 289 29.02 15.83 19.42
N SER A 290 29.03 16.87 20.26
CA SER A 290 30.21 17.22 21.06
C SER A 290 30.56 16.14 22.08
N ASP A 291 29.55 15.55 22.73
CA ASP A 291 29.73 14.42 23.65
C ASP A 291 30.27 13.18 22.90
N ARG A 292 29.71 12.86 21.72
CA ARG A 292 30.22 11.76 20.87
C ARG A 292 31.71 11.94 20.55
N ILE A 293 32.12 13.14 20.13
CA ILE A 293 33.55 13.43 19.83
C ILE A 293 34.43 13.28 21.07
N LYS A 294 33.95 13.74 22.24
CA LYS A 294 34.66 13.63 23.51
C LYS A 294 34.90 12.16 23.88
N GLU A 295 33.87 11.34 23.86
CA GLU A 295 33.97 9.90 24.18
C GLU A 295 34.89 9.17 23.19
N ILE A 296 34.80 9.46 21.89
CA ILE A 296 35.73 8.93 20.87
C ILE A 296 37.18 9.30 21.21
N GLY A 297 37.45 10.53 21.64
CA GLY A 297 38.80 10.96 22.04
C GLY A 297 39.32 10.30 23.32
N MET A 298 38.43 9.89 24.22
CA MET A 298 38.79 9.19 25.46
C MET A 298 39.09 7.71 25.22
N VAL A 299 38.26 6.99 24.46
CA VAL A 299 38.43 5.54 24.25
C VAL A 299 39.26 5.19 23.01
N LYS A 300 39.48 6.14 22.10
CA LYS A 300 40.29 6.01 20.88
C LYS A 300 40.00 4.69 20.12
N PRO A 301 38.77 4.51 19.62
CA PRO A 301 38.35 3.26 19.00
C PRO A 301 39.15 2.95 17.73
N GLU A 302 39.23 1.68 17.33
CA GLU A 302 39.87 1.30 16.07
C GLU A 302 39.10 1.85 14.86
N ILE A 303 37.76 1.77 14.93
CA ILE A 303 36.86 2.17 13.85
C ILE A 303 35.78 3.09 14.42
N VAL A 304 35.51 4.19 13.73
CA VAL A 304 34.29 5.00 13.93
C VAL A 304 33.40 4.80 12.71
N LEU A 305 32.22 4.23 12.94
CA LEU A 305 31.22 3.89 11.92
C LEU A 305 30.06 4.89 12.02
N LEU A 306 29.75 5.58 10.93
CA LEU A 306 28.71 6.62 10.93
C LEU A 306 27.77 6.52 9.72
N THR A 307 26.51 6.84 9.94
CA THR A 307 25.47 7.01 8.93
C THR A 307 24.33 7.86 9.48
N TRP A 308 23.40 8.29 8.63
CA TRP A 308 22.21 9.05 9.03
C TRP A 308 21.11 9.00 7.97
N SER A 309 19.91 9.43 8.34
CA SER A 309 18.82 9.67 7.41
C SER A 309 19.07 10.96 6.61
N VAL A 310 19.44 10.83 5.33
CA VAL A 310 19.73 11.97 4.45
C VAL A 310 18.53 12.89 4.20
N ARG A 311 17.31 12.39 4.41
CA ARG A 311 16.06 13.15 4.33
C ARG A 311 15.42 13.40 5.71
N GLY A 312 16.13 13.11 6.80
CA GLY A 312 15.66 13.37 8.15
C GLY A 312 15.51 14.85 8.46
N SER A 313 14.76 15.17 9.52
CA SER A 313 14.40 16.56 9.88
C SER A 313 15.61 17.47 10.15
N ASN A 314 16.64 16.94 10.80
CA ASN A 314 17.92 17.62 11.04
C ASN A 314 18.99 17.25 9.98
N GLY A 315 18.58 16.64 8.88
CA GLY A 315 19.44 16.35 7.74
C GLY A 315 19.74 17.62 6.92
N VAL A 316 20.86 17.61 6.20
CA VAL A 316 21.18 18.68 5.24
C VAL A 316 20.78 18.21 3.85
N HIS A 317 19.73 18.82 3.27
CA HIS A 317 19.13 18.34 2.02
C HIS A 317 19.88 18.75 0.75
N ASP A 318 20.76 19.75 0.82
CA ASP A 318 21.70 20.05 -0.26
C ASP A 318 22.92 19.15 -0.15
N LYS A 319 23.23 18.42 -1.23
CA LYS A 319 24.30 17.40 -1.23
C LYS A 319 25.68 18.00 -0.96
N LYS A 320 25.96 19.20 -1.49
CA LYS A 320 27.24 19.88 -1.31
C LYS A 320 27.39 20.36 0.12
N LEU A 321 26.36 21.01 0.66
CA LEU A 321 26.34 21.46 2.06
C LEU A 321 26.41 20.27 3.03
N ALA A 322 25.82 19.12 2.69
CA ALA A 322 25.93 17.90 3.49
C ALA A 322 27.38 17.38 3.56
N ILE A 323 28.12 17.42 2.46
CA ILE A 323 29.56 17.09 2.43
C ILE A 323 30.38 18.09 3.27
N GLU A 324 30.05 19.38 3.22
CA GLU A 324 30.70 20.41 4.04
C GLU A 324 30.44 20.19 5.53
N ALA A 325 29.20 19.89 5.92
CA ALA A 325 28.81 19.56 7.29
C ALA A 325 29.51 18.29 7.79
N LEU A 326 29.56 17.23 6.96
CA LEU A 326 30.26 15.99 7.27
C LEU A 326 31.77 16.21 7.42
N SER A 327 32.38 17.07 6.60
CA SER A 327 33.80 17.43 6.67
C SER A 327 34.17 17.98 8.05
N LEU A 328 33.29 18.78 8.68
CA LEU A 328 33.51 19.28 10.03
C LEU A 328 33.54 18.14 11.07
N THR A 329 32.61 17.20 10.99
CA THR A 329 32.59 16.01 11.87
C THR A 329 33.85 15.17 11.68
N ILE A 330 34.23 14.86 10.44
CA ILE A 330 35.44 14.10 10.12
C ILE A 330 36.69 14.77 10.69
N LYS A 331 36.84 16.09 10.53
CA LYS A 331 37.97 16.86 11.09
C LYS A 331 38.01 16.77 12.62
N LYS A 332 36.86 16.88 13.30
CA LYS A 332 36.77 16.76 14.76
C LYS A 332 37.14 15.36 15.23
N ILE A 333 36.68 14.30 14.55
CA ILE A 333 37.03 12.92 14.91
C ILE A 333 38.53 12.68 14.69
N LYS A 334 39.08 13.06 13.53
CA LYS A 334 40.53 12.92 13.25
C LYS A 334 41.40 13.66 14.27
N LYS A 335 40.94 14.80 14.78
CA LYS A 335 41.63 15.53 15.85
C LYS A 335 41.57 14.78 17.20
N ALA A 336 40.40 14.21 17.53
CA ALA A 336 40.19 13.50 18.80
C ALA A 336 40.85 12.12 18.84
N SER A 337 40.83 11.39 17.71
CA SER A 337 41.41 10.06 17.57
C SER A 337 42.05 9.88 16.18
N PRO A 338 43.29 10.34 15.98
CA PRO A 338 43.96 10.36 14.67
C PRO A 338 44.19 8.99 14.03
N GLN A 339 44.21 7.92 14.83
CA GLN A 339 44.46 6.56 14.37
C GLN A 339 43.19 5.78 14.04
N SER A 340 42.01 6.31 14.38
CA SER A 340 40.75 5.62 14.07
C SER A 340 40.48 5.62 12.58
N ARG A 341 40.15 4.45 12.02
CA ARG A 341 39.55 4.34 10.70
C ARG A 341 38.15 4.95 10.74
N LEU A 342 37.84 5.80 9.76
CA LEU A 342 36.56 6.49 9.64
C LEU A 342 35.80 5.89 8.48
N ILE A 343 34.65 5.28 8.76
CA ILE A 343 33.84 4.61 7.75
C ILE A 343 32.44 5.22 7.74
N VAL A 344 32.05 5.74 6.58
CA VAL A 344 30.69 6.21 6.31
C VAL A 344 29.92 5.12 5.59
N VAL A 345 28.89 4.59 6.24
CA VAL A 345 27.93 3.69 5.58
C VAL A 345 26.90 4.57 4.87
N GLY A 346 26.84 4.43 3.55
CA GLY A 346 25.92 5.18 2.69
C GLY A 346 24.44 4.95 3.03
N PRO A 347 23.54 5.75 2.44
CA PRO A 347 22.12 5.63 2.72
C PRO A 347 21.58 4.26 2.28
N VAL A 348 20.69 3.70 3.09
CA VAL A 348 19.93 2.49 2.75
C VAL A 348 18.77 2.85 1.81
N PRO A 349 18.24 1.89 1.02
CA PRO A 349 17.09 2.14 0.17
C PRO A 349 15.88 2.61 0.99
N GLU A 350 15.15 3.60 0.47
CA GLU A 350 13.91 4.07 1.07
C GLU A 350 12.71 3.76 0.18
N TRP A 351 11.58 3.51 0.80
CA TRP A 351 10.30 3.24 0.14
C TRP A 351 9.33 4.40 0.35
N ASN A 352 8.33 4.53 -0.51
CA ASN A 352 7.34 5.61 -0.45
C ASN A 352 6.30 5.47 0.69
N ALA A 353 6.31 4.34 1.38
CA ALA A 353 5.53 4.03 2.57
C ALA A 353 6.26 2.94 3.38
N ASN A 354 5.66 2.47 4.48
CA ASN A 354 6.17 1.29 5.19
C ASN A 354 6.31 0.10 4.23
N LEU A 355 7.45 -0.59 4.23
CA LEU A 355 7.72 -1.64 3.26
C LEU A 355 6.65 -2.75 3.23
N VAL A 356 6.16 -3.18 4.40
CA VAL A 356 5.02 -4.14 4.49
C VAL A 356 3.77 -3.63 3.76
N LYS A 357 3.51 -2.33 3.81
CA LYS A 357 2.39 -1.70 3.11
C LYS A 357 2.64 -1.62 1.62
N VAL A 358 3.87 -1.34 1.19
CA VAL A 358 4.25 -1.35 -0.23
C VAL A 358 4.08 -2.76 -0.82
N ILE A 359 4.54 -3.80 -0.11
CA ILE A 359 4.36 -5.21 -0.49
C ILE A 359 2.87 -5.58 -0.55
N SER A 360 2.09 -5.15 0.45
CA SER A 360 0.63 -5.37 0.49
C SER A 360 -0.09 -4.67 -0.67
N ASN A 361 0.30 -3.44 -1.01
CA ASN A 361 -0.24 -2.69 -2.14
C ASN A 361 0.10 -3.36 -3.47
N TYR A 362 1.36 -3.77 -3.68
CA TYR A 362 1.78 -4.53 -4.86
C TYR A 362 0.93 -5.80 -5.02
N THR A 363 0.81 -6.58 -3.94
CA THR A 363 0.02 -7.82 -3.96
C THR A 363 -1.45 -7.55 -4.25
N SER A 364 -1.98 -6.44 -3.73
CA SER A 364 -3.36 -6.02 -3.98
C SER A 364 -3.60 -5.54 -5.41
N GLU A 365 -2.62 -4.86 -6.02
CA GLU A 365 -2.69 -4.32 -7.37
C GLU A 365 -2.48 -5.40 -8.43
N PHE A 366 -1.39 -6.16 -8.31
CA PHE A 366 -0.96 -7.14 -9.31
C PHE A 366 -1.45 -8.57 -9.04
N LYS A 367 -2.08 -8.81 -7.87
CA LYS A 367 -2.59 -10.12 -7.44
C LYS A 367 -1.52 -11.22 -7.44
N LYS A 368 -0.26 -10.85 -7.21
CA LYS A 368 0.92 -11.73 -7.16
C LYS A 368 1.88 -11.25 -6.08
N THR A 369 2.66 -12.15 -5.49
CA THR A 369 3.73 -11.80 -4.57
C THR A 369 4.82 -11.01 -5.31
N PRO A 370 5.33 -9.90 -4.75
CA PRO A 370 6.39 -9.13 -5.40
C PRO A 370 7.68 -9.94 -5.54
N PRO A 371 8.50 -9.63 -6.56
CA PRO A 371 9.84 -10.19 -6.68
C PRO A 371 10.69 -9.83 -5.44
N ILE A 372 11.75 -10.61 -5.18
CA ILE A 372 12.64 -10.39 -4.03
C ILE A 372 13.31 -9.00 -4.14
N TYR A 373 13.74 -8.63 -5.34
CA TYR A 373 14.20 -7.27 -5.68
C TYR A 373 13.10 -6.56 -6.47
N MET A 374 12.72 -5.35 -6.06
CA MET A 374 11.69 -4.59 -6.77
C MET A 374 11.99 -3.09 -6.80
N SER A 375 11.48 -2.40 -7.82
CA SER A 375 11.46 -0.95 -7.94
C SER A 375 10.10 -0.32 -7.61
N TYR A 376 9.03 -1.12 -7.50
CA TYR A 376 7.71 -0.62 -7.15
C TYR A 376 7.72 0.04 -5.76
N GLY A 377 7.34 1.31 -5.69
CA GLY A 377 7.33 2.09 -4.45
C GLY A 377 8.72 2.45 -3.90
N LEU A 378 9.79 2.23 -4.67
CA LEU A 378 11.15 2.63 -4.29
C LEU A 378 11.34 4.15 -4.48
N ASN A 379 12.07 4.79 -3.57
CA ASN A 379 12.45 6.19 -3.70
C ASN A 379 13.76 6.34 -4.50
N ASP A 380 13.66 6.92 -5.69
CA ASP A 380 14.79 7.09 -6.62
C ASP A 380 15.83 8.13 -6.17
N GLU A 381 15.49 9.04 -5.24
CA GLU A 381 16.41 10.08 -4.76
C GLU A 381 17.65 9.49 -4.07
N ILE A 382 17.48 8.36 -3.39
CA ILE A 382 18.51 7.73 -2.57
C ILE A 382 19.70 7.25 -3.42
N LYS A 383 19.43 6.74 -4.63
CA LYS A 383 20.48 6.36 -5.57
C LYS A 383 21.39 7.54 -5.92
N GLY A 384 20.81 8.73 -6.06
CA GLY A 384 21.55 9.96 -6.33
C GLY A 384 22.41 10.42 -5.15
N TRP A 385 21.92 10.22 -3.91
CA TRP A 385 22.71 10.46 -2.70
C TRP A 385 23.88 9.50 -2.56
N ASP A 386 23.63 8.19 -2.75
CA ASP A 386 24.66 7.17 -2.66
C ASP A 386 25.81 7.44 -3.64
N LYS A 387 25.48 7.69 -4.92
CA LYS A 387 26.49 8.03 -5.94
C LYS A 387 27.30 9.26 -5.56
N TYR A 388 26.65 10.32 -5.09
CA TYR A 388 27.33 11.56 -4.74
C TYR A 388 28.29 11.38 -3.56
N PHE A 389 27.91 10.58 -2.57
CA PHE A 389 28.79 10.29 -1.43
C PHE A 389 29.94 9.36 -1.79
N ASP A 390 29.73 8.35 -2.64
CA ASP A 390 30.79 7.48 -3.17
C ASP A 390 31.93 8.29 -3.82
N GLU A 391 31.57 9.34 -4.56
CA GLU A 391 32.53 10.21 -5.25
C GLU A 391 33.23 11.23 -4.34
N ASN A 392 32.62 11.63 -3.21
CA ASN A 392 33.07 12.80 -2.44
C ASN A 392 33.51 12.51 -1.00
N VAL A 393 32.98 11.49 -0.34
CA VAL A 393 33.41 11.10 1.02
C VAL A 393 34.88 10.67 1.05
N PRO A 394 35.41 9.88 0.10
CA PRO A 394 36.83 9.52 0.07
C PRO A 394 37.77 10.73 0.02
N LYS A 395 37.35 11.84 -0.61
CA LYS A 395 38.13 13.09 -0.70
C LYS A 395 38.29 13.78 0.67
N LEU A 396 37.43 13.47 1.63
CA LEU A 396 37.55 13.94 3.03
C LEU A 396 38.51 13.07 3.86
N GLY A 397 39.03 11.99 3.25
CA GLY A 397 39.87 10.99 3.89
C GLY A 397 39.09 10.11 4.88
N ALA A 398 37.85 9.76 4.55
CA ALA A 398 37.07 8.71 5.21
C ALA A 398 36.73 7.63 4.17
N GLU A 399 36.62 6.39 4.61
CA GLU A 399 36.17 5.27 3.79
C GLU A 399 34.66 5.37 3.55
N TYR A 400 34.20 5.05 2.35
CA TYR A 400 32.78 4.99 2.01
C TYR A 400 32.37 3.57 1.66
N ILE A 401 31.27 3.10 2.24
CA ILE A 401 30.67 1.80 1.94
C ILE A 401 29.22 2.02 1.52
N SER A 402 28.89 1.68 0.28
CA SER A 402 27.54 1.83 -0.26
C SER A 402 26.60 0.74 0.26
N ALA A 403 25.74 1.09 1.23
CA ALA A 403 24.66 0.21 1.65
C ALA A 403 23.60 0.03 0.55
N TYR A 404 23.37 1.09 -0.25
CA TYR A 404 22.46 1.03 -1.39
C TYR A 404 22.88 -0.05 -2.40
N ARG A 405 24.14 -0.06 -2.86
CA ARG A 405 24.64 -1.11 -3.78
C ARG A 405 24.68 -2.50 -3.16
N ALA A 406 24.81 -2.61 -1.84
CA ALA A 406 24.74 -3.91 -1.15
C ALA A 406 23.31 -4.49 -1.12
N LEU A 407 22.29 -3.62 -1.09
CA LEU A 407 20.87 -3.99 -1.01
C LEU A 407 20.13 -3.91 -2.35
N CYS A 408 20.73 -3.37 -3.41
CA CYS A 408 20.09 -3.17 -4.70
C CYS A 408 20.90 -3.74 -5.87
N ASN A 409 20.18 -4.11 -6.94
CA ASN A 409 20.73 -4.55 -8.21
C ASN A 409 19.93 -3.93 -9.37
N GLU A 410 20.11 -4.43 -10.59
CA GLU A 410 19.43 -3.93 -11.80
C GLU A 410 17.90 -4.08 -11.74
N SER A 411 17.37 -5.03 -10.97
CA SER A 411 15.92 -5.27 -10.80
C SER A 411 15.27 -4.41 -9.71
N GLY A 412 16.05 -3.60 -8.99
CA GLY A 412 15.59 -2.77 -7.88
C GLY A 412 16.27 -3.12 -6.57
N CYS A 413 15.58 -2.91 -5.44
CA CYS A 413 16.14 -3.12 -4.11
C CYS A 413 15.48 -4.28 -3.37
N LEU A 414 16.24 -4.91 -2.48
CA LEU A 414 15.84 -6.09 -1.73
C LEU A 414 14.68 -5.78 -0.78
N THR A 415 13.58 -6.51 -0.94
CA THR A 415 12.35 -6.36 -0.14
C THR A 415 12.33 -7.26 1.08
N ARG A 416 12.82 -8.49 0.94
CA ARG A 416 12.78 -9.54 1.96
C ARG A 416 13.85 -10.60 1.73
N VAL A 417 14.24 -11.30 2.80
CA VAL A 417 15.20 -12.42 2.75
C VAL A 417 14.53 -13.79 2.97
N GLY A 418 13.20 -13.80 3.13
CA GLY A 418 12.37 -14.98 3.37
C GLY A 418 10.90 -14.63 3.15
N ASP A 419 10.00 -15.57 3.44
CA ASP A 419 8.56 -15.38 3.23
C ASP A 419 7.86 -14.85 4.48
N GLY A 420 7.06 -13.80 4.31
CA GLY A 420 6.25 -13.20 5.38
C GLY A 420 6.80 -11.87 5.90
N PRO A 421 6.02 -11.15 6.72
CA PRO A 421 6.39 -9.84 7.25
C PRO A 421 7.64 -9.88 8.13
N ASP A 422 7.95 -11.00 8.78
CA ASP A 422 9.11 -11.11 9.67
C ASP A 422 10.46 -11.01 8.94
N PHE A 423 10.48 -11.24 7.62
CA PHE A 423 11.70 -11.29 6.81
C PHE A 423 11.90 -10.09 5.89
N VAL A 424 11.05 -9.06 5.98
CA VAL A 424 11.22 -7.83 5.20
C VAL A 424 12.46 -7.07 5.64
N THR A 425 13.04 -6.25 4.76
CA THR A 425 14.32 -5.56 5.02
C THR A 425 14.17 -4.26 5.80
N ALA A 426 13.01 -3.61 5.79
CA ALA A 426 12.74 -2.34 6.46
C ALA A 426 11.46 -2.39 7.31
N VAL A 427 11.51 -1.78 8.50
CA VAL A 427 10.39 -1.62 9.45
C VAL A 427 9.34 -0.68 8.88
N ASP A 428 9.78 0.51 8.48
CA ASP A 428 8.98 1.58 7.92
C ASP A 428 9.45 1.88 6.49
N TRP A 429 9.65 3.15 6.14
CA TRP A 429 10.17 3.52 4.83
C TRP A 429 11.66 3.17 4.67
N GLY A 430 12.46 2.98 5.73
CA GLY A 430 13.91 2.80 5.57
C GLY A 430 14.68 2.22 6.75
N HIS A 431 14.15 2.23 7.97
CA HIS A 431 14.88 1.65 9.11
C HIS A 431 15.02 0.14 8.95
N LEU A 432 16.26 -0.37 8.92
CA LEU A 432 16.52 -1.78 8.71
C LEU A 432 15.90 -2.63 9.83
N THR A 433 15.19 -3.69 9.44
CA THR A 433 14.84 -4.77 10.37
C THR A 433 16.11 -5.55 10.76
N LYS A 434 16.02 -6.45 11.74
CA LYS A 434 17.13 -7.37 12.04
C LYS A 434 17.56 -8.17 10.80
N PRO A 435 16.66 -8.84 10.03
CA PRO A 435 17.06 -9.53 8.81
C PRO A 435 17.69 -8.63 7.74
N GLY A 436 17.17 -7.40 7.57
CA GLY A 436 17.75 -6.43 6.64
C GLY A 436 19.17 -6.00 7.05
N SER A 437 19.37 -5.75 8.33
CA SER A 437 20.68 -5.40 8.91
C SER A 437 21.66 -6.58 8.80
N ASP A 438 21.24 -7.80 9.16
CA ASP A 438 22.05 -9.01 9.02
C ASP A 438 22.52 -9.22 7.56
N PHE A 439 21.59 -9.14 6.59
CA PHE A 439 21.93 -9.25 5.17
C PHE A 439 22.93 -8.18 4.71
N LEU A 440 22.74 -6.93 5.13
CA LEU A 440 23.66 -5.85 4.78
C LEU A 440 25.08 -6.18 5.26
N PHE A 441 25.24 -6.59 6.52
CA PHE A 441 26.55 -6.90 7.09
C PHE A 441 27.18 -8.20 6.57
N GLU A 442 26.40 -9.16 6.09
CA GLU A 442 26.95 -10.28 5.32
C GLU A 442 27.65 -9.80 4.03
N LYS A 443 27.14 -8.74 3.39
CA LYS A 443 27.74 -8.16 2.18
C LYS A 443 28.92 -7.25 2.49
N ILE A 444 28.80 -6.41 3.53
CA ILE A 444 29.76 -5.32 3.77
C ILE A 444 30.76 -5.59 4.91
N GLY A 445 30.50 -6.57 5.79
CA GLY A 445 31.25 -6.77 7.03
C GLY A 445 32.75 -6.98 6.81
N LYS A 446 33.13 -7.67 5.74
CA LYS A 446 34.53 -7.92 5.35
C LYS A 446 35.33 -6.65 5.00
N TYR A 447 34.67 -5.55 4.67
CA TYR A 447 35.33 -4.27 4.38
C TYR A 447 35.53 -3.43 5.66
N ILE A 448 34.77 -3.75 6.71
CA ILE A 448 34.87 -3.09 8.02
C ILE A 448 35.89 -3.83 8.88
N ILE A 449 35.72 -5.15 9.00
CA ILE A 449 36.46 -6.02 9.90
C ILE A 449 37.31 -6.99 9.08
N ASN A 450 38.63 -6.87 9.19
CA ASN A 450 39.57 -7.80 8.55
C ASN A 450 39.67 -9.13 9.31
#